data_AF-A0A382G561-F1
#
_entry.id   AF-A0A382G561-F1
#
_cell.length_a   1.000
_cell.length_b   1.000
_cell.length_c   1.000
_cell.angle_alpha   90.00
_cell.angle_beta   90.00
_cell.angle_gamma   90.00
#
_symmetry.space_group_name_H-M   'P 1'
#
loop_
_entity.id
_entity.type
_entity.pdbx_description
1 polymer ?
#
loop_
_entity_poly.entity_id
_entity_poly.type
_entity_poly.pdbx_seq_one_letter_code
_entity_poly.pdbx_strand_id
1 'polypeptide(L)'
;MSRSQGVLFHNTANGKVGYHEEGDEKNDGKYEGEIENGLPNGQGTFTFPNSTQIYVGTFKDGLREGKGTYTWSDGGKYEGEYRNNRRNGKGKRTTPDGSIGEGEFHDGDLWNGTIMDKDGDIISKIANGVEVNLLSTEVYSYIEWKENETTTRT
;
A
#
# COMPACT_ATOMS: atom_id res chain seq x y z
N MET A 1 24.42 -4.73 -15.65
CA MET A 1 23.67 -5.13 -16.86
C MET A 1 22.76 -3.96 -17.22
N SER A 2 22.33 -3.83 -18.48
CA SER A 2 21.38 -2.77 -18.86
C SER A 2 19.97 -3.26 -18.65
N ARG A 3 19.10 -2.41 -18.10
CA ARG A 3 17.66 -2.64 -18.09
C ARG A 3 17.09 -2.43 -19.49
N SER A 4 16.02 -3.15 -19.82
CA SER A 4 15.22 -2.96 -21.04
C SER A 4 13.76 -2.70 -20.68
N GLN A 5 12.98 -2.09 -21.58
CA GLN A 5 11.53 -2.02 -21.43
C GLN A 5 10.90 -3.27 -22.07
N GLY A 6 9.86 -3.84 -21.47
CA GLY A 6 9.15 -4.96 -22.05
C GLY A 6 7.92 -5.40 -21.26
N VAL A 7 7.37 -6.54 -21.70
CA VAL A 7 6.18 -7.17 -21.11
C VAL A 7 6.55 -8.57 -20.64
N LEU A 8 6.07 -8.94 -19.45
CA LEU A 8 6.18 -10.29 -18.89
C LEU A 8 4.84 -10.74 -18.34
N PHE A 9 4.57 -12.03 -18.36
CA PHE A 9 3.40 -12.66 -17.76
C PHE A 9 3.82 -13.50 -16.57
N HIS A 10 3.14 -13.32 -15.44
CA HIS A 10 3.33 -14.10 -14.24
C HIS A 10 2.34 -15.27 -14.23
N ASN A 11 2.81 -16.44 -14.65
CA ASN A 11 2.02 -17.65 -14.82
C ASN A 11 2.83 -18.90 -14.49
N THR A 12 2.23 -20.08 -14.71
CA THR A 12 2.93 -21.36 -14.63
C THR A 12 3.24 -21.85 -16.02
N ALA A 13 4.51 -21.79 -16.42
CA ALA A 13 4.99 -22.40 -17.65
C ALA A 13 5.97 -23.52 -17.31
N ASN A 14 5.86 -24.67 -18.00
CA ASN A 14 6.72 -25.84 -17.80
C ASN A 14 6.81 -26.31 -16.33
N GLY A 15 5.71 -26.20 -15.57
CA GLY A 15 5.63 -26.61 -14.17
C GLY A 15 6.29 -25.64 -13.17
N LYS A 16 6.74 -24.45 -13.61
CA LYS A 16 7.36 -23.44 -12.75
C LYS A 16 6.57 -22.13 -12.77
N VAL A 17 6.20 -21.65 -11.58
CA VAL A 17 5.62 -20.31 -11.41
C VAL A 17 6.73 -19.27 -11.56
N GLY A 18 6.48 -18.24 -12.35
CA GLY A 18 7.42 -17.13 -12.53
C GLY A 18 6.98 -16.17 -13.62
N TYR A 19 7.89 -15.27 -14.00
CA TYR A 19 7.71 -14.37 -15.12
C TYR A 19 8.19 -15.04 -16.42
N HIS A 20 7.38 -14.92 -17.47
CA HIS A 20 7.63 -15.49 -18.81
C HIS A 20 7.23 -14.47 -19.88
N GLU A 21 7.75 -14.57 -21.09
CA GLU A 21 7.41 -13.63 -22.18
C GLU A 21 6.03 -13.93 -22.81
N GLU A 22 5.58 -15.18 -22.69
CA GLU A 22 4.29 -15.65 -23.21
C GLU A 22 3.27 -15.80 -22.08
N GLY A 23 2.03 -15.39 -22.33
CA GLY A 23 0.92 -15.56 -21.42
C GLY A 23 -0.40 -15.06 -21.98
N ASP A 24 -1.44 -15.20 -21.19
CA ASP A 24 -2.80 -14.76 -21.49
C ASP A 24 -3.10 -13.46 -20.75
N GLU A 25 -3.36 -12.37 -21.49
CA GLU A 25 -3.61 -11.04 -20.91
C GLU A 25 -4.80 -10.99 -19.94
N LYS A 26 -5.74 -11.92 -20.04
CA LYS A 26 -6.91 -11.99 -19.17
C LYS A 26 -6.68 -12.90 -17.97
N ASN A 27 -6.00 -14.02 -18.16
CA ASN A 27 -5.89 -15.07 -17.15
C ASN A 27 -4.60 -15.01 -16.33
N ASP A 28 -3.55 -14.39 -16.86
CA ASP A 28 -2.25 -14.27 -16.22
C ASP A 28 -2.03 -12.85 -15.65
N GLY A 29 -1.09 -12.73 -14.73
CA GLY A 29 -0.63 -11.41 -14.28
C GLY A 29 0.26 -10.77 -15.34
N LYS A 30 -0.05 -9.57 -15.82
CA LYS A 30 0.74 -8.88 -16.85
C LYS A 30 1.61 -7.80 -16.21
N TYR A 31 2.91 -7.87 -16.43
CA TYR A 31 3.89 -6.84 -16.09
C TYR A 31 4.29 -6.05 -17.32
N GLU A 32 4.35 -4.73 -17.21
CA GLU A 32 4.85 -3.82 -18.24
C GLU A 32 5.81 -2.82 -17.58
N GLY A 33 7.09 -2.83 -17.97
CA GLY A 33 8.08 -1.92 -17.40
C GLY A 33 9.54 -2.32 -17.62
N GLU A 34 10.40 -1.87 -16.70
CA GLU A 34 11.83 -2.16 -16.69
C GLU A 34 12.13 -3.64 -16.34
N ILE A 35 12.89 -4.32 -17.19
CA ILE A 35 13.30 -5.72 -17.05
C ILE A 35 14.82 -5.79 -16.92
N GLU A 36 15.29 -6.58 -15.95
CA GLU A 36 16.69 -6.96 -15.80
C GLU A 36 16.78 -8.46 -15.51
N ASN A 37 17.66 -9.17 -16.23
CA ASN A 37 17.84 -10.63 -16.07
C ASN A 37 16.54 -11.45 -16.19
N GLY A 38 15.64 -11.02 -17.08
CA GLY A 38 14.35 -11.68 -17.32
C GLY A 38 13.31 -11.48 -16.21
N LEU A 39 13.55 -10.54 -15.30
CA LEU A 39 12.66 -10.23 -14.18
C LEU A 39 12.30 -8.74 -14.15
N PRO A 40 11.10 -8.37 -13.65
CA PRO A 40 10.79 -6.99 -13.30
C PRO A 40 11.85 -6.37 -12.38
N ASN A 41 12.43 -5.26 -12.79
CA ASN A 41 13.47 -4.56 -12.02
C ASN A 41 13.53 -3.08 -12.41
N GLY A 42 13.03 -2.19 -11.56
CA GLY A 42 12.80 -0.77 -11.85
C GLY A 42 11.32 -0.40 -11.80
N GLN A 43 10.91 0.66 -12.48
CA GLN A 43 9.50 1.05 -12.54
C GLN A 43 8.69 0.13 -13.46
N GLY A 44 7.46 -0.15 -13.07
CA GLY A 44 6.51 -0.84 -13.95
C GLY A 44 5.10 -0.88 -13.39
N THR A 45 4.22 -1.44 -14.22
CA THR A 45 2.83 -1.73 -13.89
C THR A 45 2.64 -3.23 -13.88
N PHE A 46 1.99 -3.75 -12.85
CA PHE A 46 1.53 -5.13 -12.78
C PHE A 46 0.01 -5.15 -12.70
N THR A 47 -0.62 -5.67 -13.74
CA THR A 47 -2.05 -5.91 -13.82
C THR A 47 -2.32 -7.35 -13.42
N PHE A 48 -3.16 -7.55 -12.42
CA PHE A 48 -3.54 -8.88 -11.95
C PHE A 48 -4.51 -9.56 -12.93
N PRO A 49 -4.64 -10.91 -12.86
CA PRO A 49 -5.64 -11.63 -13.64
C PRO A 49 -7.03 -11.00 -13.57
N ASN A 50 -7.74 -11.03 -14.69
CA ASN A 50 -9.02 -10.36 -14.96
C ASN A 50 -8.94 -8.82 -15.00
N SER A 51 -7.75 -8.23 -14.97
CA SER A 51 -7.53 -6.78 -15.10
C SER A 51 -8.25 -5.92 -14.05
N THR A 52 -8.65 -6.49 -12.91
CA THR A 52 -9.41 -5.77 -11.90
C THR A 52 -8.56 -5.14 -10.81
N GLN A 53 -7.32 -5.60 -10.63
CA GLN A 53 -6.39 -5.07 -9.64
C GLN A 53 -5.11 -4.66 -10.33
N ILE A 54 -4.52 -3.55 -9.88
CA ILE A 54 -3.34 -2.97 -10.53
C ILE A 54 -2.35 -2.53 -9.46
N TYR A 55 -1.08 -2.81 -9.69
CA TYR A 55 0.04 -2.19 -8.98
C TYR A 55 0.86 -1.35 -9.93
N VAL A 56 1.20 -0.13 -9.54
CA VAL A 56 2.13 0.75 -10.26
C VAL A 56 3.24 1.15 -9.29
N GLY A 57 4.49 0.84 -9.61
CA GLY A 57 5.59 1.19 -8.73
C GLY A 57 6.89 0.50 -9.04
N THR A 58 7.74 0.42 -8.02
CA THR A 58 9.09 -0.10 -8.16
C THR A 58 9.14 -1.61 -7.91
N PHE A 59 9.92 -2.30 -8.73
CA PHE A 59 10.21 -3.72 -8.65
C PHE A 59 11.69 -3.97 -8.46
N LYS A 60 12.03 -5.06 -7.78
CA LYS A 60 13.37 -5.60 -7.66
C LYS A 60 13.28 -7.12 -7.71
N ASP A 61 14.02 -7.72 -8.65
CA ASP A 61 14.10 -9.17 -8.82
C ASP A 61 12.71 -9.86 -8.89
N GLY A 62 11.76 -9.20 -9.57
CA GLY A 62 10.38 -9.69 -9.74
C GLY A 62 9.43 -9.42 -8.57
N LEU A 63 9.90 -8.79 -7.50
CA LEU A 63 9.10 -8.44 -6.32
C LEU A 63 8.83 -6.94 -6.30
N ARG A 64 7.65 -6.54 -5.82
CA ARG A 64 7.35 -5.14 -5.49
C ARG A 64 8.24 -4.72 -4.32
N GLU A 65 8.97 -3.63 -4.50
CA GLU A 65 10.00 -3.15 -3.59
C GLU A 65 10.10 -1.64 -3.68
N GLY A 66 10.20 -0.91 -2.57
CA GLY A 66 10.22 0.56 -2.58
C GLY A 66 8.81 1.15 -2.72
N LYS A 67 8.67 2.28 -3.42
CA LYS A 67 7.39 3.00 -3.48
C LYS A 67 6.47 2.44 -4.58
N GLY A 68 5.18 2.34 -4.27
CA GLY A 68 4.17 2.01 -5.26
C GLY A 68 2.74 2.29 -4.80
N THR A 69 1.84 2.16 -5.76
CA THR A 69 0.40 2.28 -5.60
C THR A 69 -0.25 0.96 -5.96
N TYR A 70 -1.11 0.44 -5.08
CA TYR A 70 -1.98 -0.69 -5.37
C TYR A 70 -3.43 -0.23 -5.40
N THR A 71 -4.15 -0.60 -6.45
CA THR A 71 -5.58 -0.35 -6.60
C THR A 71 -6.30 -1.70 -6.58
N TRP A 72 -7.23 -1.84 -5.64
CA TRP A 72 -8.10 -3.00 -5.51
C TRP A 72 -9.28 -2.91 -6.49
N SER A 73 -9.93 -4.04 -6.74
CA SER A 73 -11.06 -4.14 -7.67
C SER A 73 -12.30 -3.36 -7.22
N ASP A 74 -12.40 -3.09 -5.93
CA ASP A 74 -13.47 -2.29 -5.32
C ASP A 74 -13.19 -0.77 -5.38
N GLY A 75 -12.05 -0.36 -5.96
CA GLY A 75 -11.61 1.04 -6.02
C GLY A 75 -10.81 1.50 -4.81
N GLY A 76 -10.62 0.65 -3.79
CA GLY A 76 -9.71 0.94 -2.70
C GLY A 76 -8.29 1.14 -3.23
N LYS A 77 -7.47 1.90 -2.50
CA LYS A 77 -6.09 2.24 -2.90
C LYS A 77 -5.13 2.19 -1.74
N TYR A 78 -3.91 1.72 -1.98
CA TYR A 78 -2.78 1.90 -1.06
C TYR A 78 -1.64 2.59 -1.79
N GLU A 79 -1.08 3.61 -1.15
CA GLU A 79 0.07 4.36 -1.63
C GLU A 79 1.14 4.31 -0.55
N GLY A 80 2.29 3.72 -0.84
CA GLY A 80 3.32 3.60 0.18
C GLY A 80 4.47 2.70 -0.18
N GLU A 81 5.22 2.34 0.85
CA GLU A 81 6.40 1.50 0.75
C GLU A 81 6.03 0.02 0.71
N TYR A 82 6.83 -0.72 -0.05
CA TYR A 82 6.78 -2.15 -0.24
C TYR A 82 8.15 -2.75 0.06
N ARG A 83 8.14 -3.93 0.66
CA ARG A 83 9.31 -4.80 0.82
C ARG A 83 8.90 -6.23 0.56
N ASN A 84 9.60 -6.92 -0.35
CA ASN A 84 9.32 -8.32 -0.70
C ASN A 84 7.82 -8.59 -0.95
N ASN A 85 7.20 -7.83 -1.85
CA ASN A 85 5.77 -7.92 -2.20
C ASN A 85 4.76 -7.49 -1.12
N ARG A 86 5.20 -7.10 0.07
CA ARG A 86 4.31 -6.69 1.17
C ARG A 86 4.35 -5.19 1.36
N ARG A 87 3.21 -4.60 1.72
CA ARG A 87 3.15 -3.21 2.21
C ARG A 87 3.95 -3.15 3.50
N ASN A 88 5.06 -2.42 3.49
CA ASN A 88 6.01 -2.39 4.61
C ASN A 88 6.75 -1.05 4.60
N GLY A 89 6.67 -0.30 5.69
CA GLY A 89 7.13 1.09 5.77
C GLY A 89 5.98 2.09 5.72
N LYS A 90 6.25 3.34 5.35
CA LYS A 90 5.22 4.39 5.38
C LYS A 90 4.20 4.20 4.25
N GLY A 91 2.93 4.45 4.55
CA GLY A 91 1.88 4.42 3.54
C GLY A 91 0.55 4.97 3.99
N LYS A 92 -0.37 5.04 3.04
CA LYS A 92 -1.76 5.46 3.19
C LYS A 92 -2.65 4.46 2.46
N ARG A 93 -3.60 3.87 3.17
CA ARG A 93 -4.69 3.05 2.61
C ARG A 93 -5.97 3.87 2.61
N THR A 94 -6.66 3.93 1.48
CA THR A 94 -7.99 4.50 1.32
C THR A 94 -8.93 3.38 0.93
N THR A 95 -10.01 3.17 1.68
CA THR A 95 -11.06 2.22 1.34
C THR A 95 -12.08 2.84 0.38
N PRO A 96 -12.91 2.03 -0.32
CA PRO A 96 -13.90 2.56 -1.26
C PRO A 96 -14.93 3.53 -0.64
N ASP A 97 -15.20 3.39 0.67
CA ASP A 97 -16.08 4.27 1.44
C ASP A 97 -15.42 5.60 1.85
N GLY A 98 -14.13 5.77 1.54
CA GLY A 98 -13.34 6.96 1.84
C GLY A 98 -12.60 6.91 3.18
N SER A 99 -12.75 5.86 3.99
CA SER A 99 -11.97 5.73 5.24
C SER A 99 -10.47 5.63 4.95
N ILE A 100 -9.66 6.22 5.81
CA ILE A 100 -8.21 6.39 5.60
C ILE A 100 -7.46 5.74 6.76
N GLY A 101 -6.50 4.86 6.44
CA GLY A 101 -5.48 4.42 7.39
C GLY A 101 -4.11 4.92 6.94
N GLU A 102 -3.46 5.77 7.73
CA GLU A 102 -2.16 6.38 7.38
C GLU A 102 -1.13 6.17 8.49
N GLY A 103 0.08 5.76 8.11
CA GLY A 103 1.17 5.53 9.04
C GLY A 103 2.20 4.51 8.54
N GLU A 104 2.82 3.82 9.49
CA GLU A 104 3.77 2.74 9.24
C GLU A 104 3.03 1.40 9.13
N PHE A 105 3.29 0.66 8.06
CA PHE A 105 2.73 -0.67 7.81
C PHE A 105 3.79 -1.75 8.03
N HIS A 106 3.41 -2.86 8.65
CA HIS A 106 4.23 -4.07 8.81
C HIS A 106 3.45 -5.26 8.25
N ASP A 107 4.06 -5.97 7.31
CA ASP A 107 3.48 -7.19 6.69
C ASP A 107 2.06 -7.04 6.10
N GLY A 108 1.64 -5.81 5.77
CA GLY A 108 0.33 -5.53 5.22
C GLY A 108 -0.59 -4.75 6.15
N ASP A 109 -0.31 -4.74 7.45
CA ASP A 109 -1.18 -4.16 8.47
C ASP A 109 -0.61 -2.85 9.00
N LEU A 110 -1.50 -1.93 9.39
CA LEU A 110 -1.09 -0.67 10.00
C LEU A 110 -0.49 -0.98 11.38
N TRP A 111 0.78 -0.64 11.58
CA TRP A 111 1.55 -0.91 12.79
C TRP A 111 1.58 0.29 13.72
N ASN A 112 1.86 1.48 13.17
CA ASN A 112 1.80 2.74 13.90
C ASN A 112 1.11 3.78 13.01
N GLY A 113 -0.03 4.33 13.42
CA GLY A 113 -0.73 5.28 12.56
C GLY A 113 -2.08 5.74 13.09
N THR A 114 -2.84 6.36 12.19
CA THR A 114 -4.16 6.90 12.49
C THR A 114 -5.16 6.34 11.48
N ILE A 115 -6.35 6.00 11.97
CA ILE A 115 -7.51 5.69 11.17
C ILE A 115 -8.42 6.91 11.22
N MET A 116 -8.79 7.43 10.05
CA MET A 116 -9.66 8.58 9.86
C MET A 116 -10.86 8.17 9.01
N ASP A 117 -11.98 8.87 9.17
CA ASP A 117 -13.10 8.75 8.24
C ASP A 117 -12.82 9.47 6.90
N LYS A 118 -13.83 9.52 6.05
CA LYS A 118 -13.76 10.19 4.73
C LYS A 118 -13.61 11.72 4.80
N ASP A 119 -13.97 12.33 5.93
CA ASP A 119 -13.91 13.77 6.15
C ASP A 119 -12.57 14.17 6.81
N GLY A 120 -11.80 13.18 7.27
CA GLY A 120 -10.49 13.35 7.90
C GLY A 120 -10.55 13.35 9.42
N ASP A 121 -11.72 13.10 10.01
CA ASP A 121 -11.88 13.04 11.45
C ASP A 121 -11.24 11.75 11.99
N ILE A 122 -10.47 11.88 13.07
CA ILE A 122 -9.75 10.75 13.67
C ILE A 122 -10.76 9.82 14.35
N ILE A 123 -10.87 8.60 13.83
CA ILE A 123 -11.64 7.51 14.44
C ILE A 123 -10.80 6.81 15.50
N SER A 124 -9.53 6.53 15.17
CA SER A 124 -8.68 5.68 16.01
C SER A 124 -7.19 5.92 15.78
N LYS A 125 -6.36 5.49 16.73
CA LYS A 125 -4.90 5.43 16.58
C LYS A 125 -4.44 3.99 16.77
N ILE A 126 -3.43 3.59 16.01
CA ILE A 126 -2.79 2.29 16.13
C ILE A 126 -1.37 2.49 16.65
N ALA A 127 -1.00 1.73 17.67
CA ALA A 127 0.36 1.68 18.21
C ALA A 127 0.79 0.22 18.35
N ASN A 128 1.93 -0.13 17.76
CA ASN A 128 2.45 -1.50 17.72
C ASN A 128 1.40 -2.55 17.29
N GLY A 129 0.62 -2.23 16.27
CA GLY A 129 -0.42 -3.11 15.71
C GLY A 129 -1.69 -3.22 16.55
N VAL A 130 -1.81 -2.46 17.64
CA VAL A 130 -2.97 -2.47 18.52
C VAL A 130 -3.68 -1.12 18.46
N GLU A 131 -5.00 -1.17 18.34
CA GLU A 131 -5.86 0.01 18.48
C GLU A 131 -5.75 0.60 19.89
N VAL A 132 -5.30 1.85 19.96
CA VAL A 132 -5.28 2.65 21.17
C VAL A 132 -6.45 3.61 21.13
N ASN A 133 -7.45 3.35 21.97
CA ASN A 133 -8.63 4.19 22.06
C ASN A 133 -8.26 5.55 22.65
N LEU A 134 -8.51 6.63 21.91
CA LEU A 134 -8.31 8.01 22.37
C LEU A 134 -9.31 8.43 23.47
N LEU A 135 -10.34 7.63 23.72
CA LEU A 135 -11.38 7.85 24.73
C LEU A 135 -11.05 7.18 26.07
N SER A 136 -9.77 6.98 26.43
CA SER A 136 -9.50 6.96 27.87
C SER A 136 -9.79 8.37 28.38
N THR A 137 -10.65 8.48 29.39
CA THR A 137 -11.14 9.72 30.00
C THR A 137 -10.04 10.70 30.42
N GLU A 138 -8.80 10.23 30.52
CA GLU A 138 -7.61 11.01 30.87
C GLU A 138 -7.06 11.88 29.73
N VAL A 139 -7.32 11.54 28.46
CA VAL A 139 -6.81 12.33 27.32
C VAL A 139 -7.78 13.44 26.91
N TYR A 140 -9.09 13.18 26.99
CA TYR A 140 -10.13 14.19 26.72
C TYR A 140 -10.02 15.38 27.69
N SER A 141 -9.80 15.09 28.98
CA SER A 141 -9.61 16.11 30.01
C SER A 141 -8.33 16.94 29.81
N TYR A 142 -7.27 16.37 29.22
CA TYR A 142 -6.04 17.11 28.94
C TYR A 142 -6.18 18.11 27.76
N ILE A 143 -6.92 17.74 26.72
CA ILE A 143 -7.16 18.60 25.55
C ILE A 143 -8.09 19.76 25.92
N GLU A 144 -9.21 19.49 26.62
CA GLU A 144 -10.11 20.54 27.11
C GLU A 144 -9.41 21.50 28.07
N TRP A 145 -8.49 21.01 28.92
CA TRP A 145 -7.73 21.87 29.82
C TRP A 145 -6.83 22.86 29.05
N LYS A 146 -6.16 22.42 27.97
CA LYS A 146 -5.27 23.27 27.19
C LYS A 146 -5.97 24.34 26.36
N GLU A 147 -7.16 24.06 25.84
CA GLU A 147 -7.96 25.04 25.10
C GLU A 147 -8.55 26.12 26.04
N ASN A 148 -8.84 25.76 27.29
CA ASN A 148 -9.33 26.71 28.30
C ASN A 148 -8.23 27.65 28.84
N GLU A 149 -6.96 27.23 28.90
CA GLU A 149 -5.84 28.11 29.30
C GLU A 149 -5.52 29.20 28.27
N THR A 150 -5.79 28.96 26.98
CA THR A 150 -5.51 29.93 25.91
C THR A 150 -6.58 31.01 25.78
N THR A 151 -7.79 30.75 26.29
CA THR A 151 -8.94 31.66 26.17
C THR A 151 -9.02 32.68 27.32
N THR A 152 -8.29 32.48 28.43
CA THR A 152 -8.38 33.36 29.63
C THR A 152 -7.35 34.49 29.70
N ARG A 153 -6.62 34.78 28.62
CA ARG A 153 -5.63 35.86 28.59
C ARG A 153 -6.06 36.99 27.63
N THR A 154 -7.05 37.78 28.06
CA THR A 154 -7.28 39.16 27.58
C THR A 154 -7.58 40.06 28.77
#